data_AF-A0AAV2Q109-F1
#
_entry.id   AF-A0AAV2Q109-F1
#
_cell.length_a   1.000
_cell.length_b   1.000
_cell.length_c   1.000
_cell.angle_alpha   90.00
_cell.angle_beta   90.00
_cell.angle_gamma   90.00
#
_symmetry.space_group_name_H-M   'P 1'
#
loop_
_entity.id
_entity.type
_entity.pdbx_description
1 polymer ?
#
loop_
_entity_poly.entity_id
_entity_poly.type
_entity_poly.pdbx_seq_one_letter_code
_entity_poly.pdbx_strand_id
1 'polypeptide(L)'
;RMLNDKDGFGRTVRALEDQNDGLKNKVEELKTRLAAISSSEADLKDKLAQLNRSFKEACSSTTTIQEELSRSQNLLSRSDNERRQMEERLADLNSTVGELKRQKDQLSEFKSKAQQDLSNAEIKNAELEMGLKNLKGNLGERSSSNDELISKVTRLEAEKAELRSQIAGAERKLAINDAEKRDFEKSESRLEKDRYEIKKLLSKQQYGDREGGQAGDRGLESSLRIEIMELRRKYDDVEAQKTELQQKHLKETLEANSEHRRERQQDAEKIRRLTAQLEAIRQEKERCELRIHSLEQQIAQYREQIREYRSRSSAVAADVRRVRMSMTESLHNIGTHPRVSTGIVDSEIQSLSGMSASAGLQPSRSTRSRRFGSVSPSRRPEQPRKTLTFT
;
A
#
# COMPACT_ATOMS: atom_id res chain seq x y z
N ARG A 1 -61.64 -49.71 124.67
CA ARG A 1 -62.04 -49.91 123.26
C ARG A 1 -62.30 -48.55 122.61
N MET A 2 -63.52 -47.98 122.65
CA MET A 2 -63.88 -46.76 121.88
C MET A 2 -62.95 -45.52 121.94
N LEU A 3 -62.07 -45.38 122.94
CA LEU A 3 -61.00 -44.36 122.93
C LEU A 3 -59.86 -44.71 121.95
N ASN A 4 -59.30 -45.93 122.01
CA ASN A 4 -58.30 -46.41 121.06
C ASN A 4 -58.79 -46.33 119.61
N ASP A 5 -60.08 -46.57 119.38
CA ASP A 5 -60.68 -46.57 118.04
C ASP A 5 -60.73 -45.13 117.46
N LYS A 6 -60.97 -44.11 118.30
CA LYS A 6 -60.84 -42.69 117.93
C LYS A 6 -59.39 -42.28 117.68
N ASP A 7 -58.46 -42.70 118.55
CA ASP A 7 -57.04 -42.39 118.39
C ASP A 7 -56.45 -43.05 117.13
N GLY A 8 -56.94 -44.23 116.76
CA GLY A 8 -56.64 -44.88 115.48
C GLY A 8 -57.16 -44.07 114.30
N PHE A 9 -58.45 -43.69 114.32
CA PHE A 9 -59.05 -42.91 113.24
C PHE A 9 -58.36 -41.55 113.02
N GLY A 10 -58.07 -40.81 114.10
CA GLY A 10 -57.35 -39.54 114.04
C GLY A 10 -55.95 -39.66 113.45
N ARG A 11 -55.23 -40.76 113.73
CA ARG A 11 -53.94 -41.07 113.07
C ARG A 11 -54.10 -41.34 111.58
N THR A 12 -55.14 -42.08 111.17
CA THR A 12 -55.39 -42.35 109.74
C THR A 12 -55.81 -41.11 108.96
N VAL A 13 -56.63 -40.22 109.54
CA VAL A 13 -56.98 -38.94 108.90
C VAL A 13 -55.73 -38.09 108.72
N ARG A 14 -54.92 -37.90 109.78
CA ARG A 14 -53.68 -37.14 109.69
C ARG A 14 -52.69 -37.71 108.68
N ALA A 15 -52.53 -39.04 108.63
CA ALA A 15 -51.66 -39.68 107.64
C ALA A 15 -52.17 -39.47 106.19
N LEU A 16 -53.48 -39.39 105.97
CA LEU A 16 -54.07 -39.04 104.68
C LEU A 16 -53.91 -37.55 104.35
N GLU A 17 -53.97 -36.66 105.35
CA GLU A 17 -53.70 -35.23 105.20
C GLU A 17 -52.23 -34.99 104.83
N ASP A 18 -51.28 -35.56 105.58
CA ASP A 18 -49.84 -35.52 105.30
C ASP A 18 -49.51 -36.08 103.89
N GLN A 19 -50.17 -37.16 103.47
CA GLN A 19 -50.06 -37.71 102.10
C GLN A 19 -50.65 -36.77 101.04
N ASN A 20 -51.81 -36.16 101.31
CA ASN A 20 -52.48 -35.25 100.37
C ASN A 20 -51.66 -33.97 100.16
N ASP A 21 -51.09 -33.41 101.23
CA ASP A 21 -50.18 -32.26 101.13
C ASP A 21 -48.85 -32.62 100.46
N GLY A 22 -48.32 -33.83 100.71
CA GLY A 22 -47.21 -34.39 99.94
C GLY A 22 -47.49 -34.49 98.43
N LEU A 23 -48.71 -34.93 98.06
CA LEU A 23 -49.16 -35.02 96.67
C LEU A 23 -49.37 -33.63 96.05
N LYS A 24 -49.98 -32.66 96.77
CA LYS A 24 -50.11 -31.26 96.31
C LYS A 24 -48.74 -30.65 96.01
N ASN A 25 -47.81 -30.76 96.95
CA ASN A 25 -46.43 -30.29 96.79
C ASN A 25 -45.76 -30.93 95.56
N LYS A 26 -45.98 -32.24 95.33
CA LYS A 26 -45.45 -32.92 94.15
C LYS A 26 -46.10 -32.47 92.83
N VAL A 27 -47.39 -32.15 92.84
CA VAL A 27 -48.11 -31.58 91.68
C VAL A 27 -47.57 -30.19 91.34
N GLU A 28 -47.30 -29.32 92.31
CA GLU A 28 -46.71 -28.00 92.03
C GLU A 28 -45.22 -28.09 91.60
N GLU A 29 -44.44 -29.03 92.14
CA GLU A 29 -43.09 -29.36 91.64
C GLU A 29 -43.13 -29.82 90.17
N LEU A 30 -44.11 -30.64 89.80
CA LEU A 30 -44.27 -31.11 88.42
C LEU A 30 -44.77 -30.01 87.48
N LYS A 31 -45.71 -29.15 87.92
CA LYS A 31 -46.17 -27.98 87.15
C LYS A 31 -45.05 -26.98 86.88
N THR A 32 -44.27 -26.63 87.90
CA THR A 32 -43.14 -25.69 87.75
C THR A 32 -42.06 -26.24 86.83
N ARG A 33 -41.74 -27.55 86.91
CA ARG A 33 -40.85 -28.22 85.94
C ARG A 33 -41.43 -28.22 84.53
N LEU A 34 -42.72 -28.53 84.36
CA LEU A 34 -43.37 -28.55 83.05
C LEU A 34 -43.36 -27.16 82.39
N ALA A 35 -43.59 -26.09 83.16
CA ALA A 35 -43.49 -24.72 82.68
C ALA A 35 -42.06 -24.36 82.25
N ALA A 36 -41.05 -24.73 83.05
CA ALA A 36 -39.64 -24.52 82.70
C ALA A 36 -39.22 -25.28 81.44
N ILE A 37 -39.66 -26.54 81.29
CA ILE A 37 -39.44 -27.35 80.08
C ILE A 37 -40.11 -26.70 78.86
N SER A 38 -41.37 -26.25 79.00
CA SER A 38 -42.12 -25.61 77.91
C SER A 38 -41.47 -24.30 77.44
N SER A 39 -40.93 -23.50 78.37
CA SER A 39 -40.15 -22.30 78.06
C SER A 39 -38.86 -22.65 77.31
N SER A 40 -38.12 -23.67 77.77
CA SER A 40 -36.89 -24.11 77.11
C SER A 40 -37.16 -24.71 75.72
N GLU A 41 -38.29 -25.38 75.52
CA GLU A 41 -38.74 -25.87 74.21
C GLU A 41 -39.05 -24.72 73.24
N ALA A 42 -39.66 -23.64 73.72
CA ALA A 42 -39.89 -22.42 72.94
C ALA A 42 -38.57 -21.76 72.53
N ASP A 43 -37.64 -21.57 73.47
CA ASP A 43 -36.30 -21.03 73.18
C ASP A 43 -35.54 -21.85 72.13
N LEU A 44 -35.66 -23.18 72.17
CA LEU A 44 -35.03 -24.08 71.21
C LEU A 44 -35.71 -24.01 69.84
N LYS A 45 -37.04 -23.88 69.77
CA LYS A 45 -37.78 -23.65 68.51
C LYS A 45 -37.39 -22.34 67.85
N ASP A 46 -37.24 -21.26 68.62
CA ASP A 46 -36.82 -19.96 68.09
C ASP A 46 -35.37 -19.97 67.61
N LYS A 47 -34.44 -20.60 68.36
CA LYS A 47 -33.05 -20.82 67.90
C LYS A 47 -33.00 -21.65 66.62
N LEU A 48 -33.81 -22.71 66.53
CA LEU A 48 -33.93 -23.53 65.33
C LEU A 48 -34.51 -22.73 64.14
N ALA A 49 -35.47 -21.84 64.38
CA ALA A 49 -36.03 -20.96 63.35
C ALA A 49 -35.01 -19.91 62.87
N GLN A 50 -34.20 -19.35 63.76
CA GLN A 50 -33.12 -18.41 63.43
C GLN A 50 -32.02 -19.11 62.60
N LEU A 51 -31.57 -20.29 63.03
CA LEU A 51 -30.59 -21.10 62.28
C LEU A 51 -31.11 -21.47 60.88
N ASN A 52 -32.39 -21.83 60.74
CA ASN A 52 -33.00 -22.12 59.44
C ASN A 52 -33.12 -20.90 58.51
N ARG A 53 -33.18 -19.66 59.04
CA ARG A 53 -33.13 -18.43 58.24
C ARG A 53 -31.70 -18.18 57.76
N SER A 54 -30.74 -18.16 58.69
CA SER A 54 -29.32 -17.96 58.41
C SER A 54 -28.76 -19.01 57.43
N PHE A 55 -29.18 -20.27 57.52
CA PHE A 55 -28.82 -21.32 56.57
C PHE A 55 -29.34 -21.03 55.15
N LYS A 56 -30.59 -20.59 55.01
CA LYS A 56 -31.17 -20.23 53.69
C LYS A 56 -30.48 -19.00 53.08
N GLU A 57 -30.18 -18.00 53.91
CA GLU A 57 -29.41 -16.82 53.52
C GLU A 57 -28.02 -17.23 53.04
N ALA A 58 -27.30 -18.07 53.79
CA ALA A 58 -26.00 -18.61 53.41
C ALA A 58 -26.05 -19.37 52.08
N CYS A 59 -27.03 -20.28 51.88
CA CYS A 59 -27.20 -20.98 50.61
C CYS A 59 -27.42 -20.01 49.44
N SER A 60 -28.28 -18.99 49.60
CA SER A 60 -28.53 -17.99 48.54
C SER A 60 -27.29 -17.16 48.19
N SER A 61 -26.45 -16.86 49.20
CA SER A 61 -25.15 -16.21 49.02
C SER A 61 -24.18 -17.12 48.25
N THR A 62 -24.09 -18.40 48.62
CA THR A 62 -23.26 -19.39 47.90
C THR A 62 -23.67 -19.53 46.43
N THR A 63 -24.98 -19.61 46.12
CA THR A 63 -25.46 -19.65 44.73
C THR A 63 -25.05 -18.38 43.96
N THR A 64 -25.22 -17.19 44.56
CA THR A 64 -24.83 -15.92 43.93
C THR A 64 -23.33 -15.89 43.61
N ILE A 65 -22.49 -16.27 44.58
CA ILE A 65 -21.03 -16.33 44.41
C ILE A 65 -20.63 -17.36 43.33
N GLN A 66 -21.34 -18.49 43.22
CA GLN A 66 -21.10 -19.50 42.20
C GLN A 66 -21.45 -19.01 40.78
N GLU A 67 -22.52 -18.23 40.64
CA GLU A 67 -22.88 -17.55 39.37
C GLU A 67 -21.84 -16.48 38.99
N GLU A 68 -21.39 -15.66 39.94
CA GLU A 68 -20.33 -14.66 39.72
C GLU A 68 -18.99 -15.29 39.35
N LEU A 69 -18.62 -16.41 39.99
CA LEU A 69 -17.43 -17.19 39.64
C LEU A 69 -17.51 -17.75 38.23
N SER A 70 -18.64 -18.37 37.86
CA SER A 70 -18.87 -18.90 36.51
C SER A 70 -18.83 -17.78 35.46
N ARG A 71 -19.46 -16.63 35.74
CA ARG A 71 -19.40 -15.44 34.88
C ARG A 71 -17.96 -14.96 34.68
N SER A 72 -17.16 -14.93 35.75
CA SER A 72 -15.77 -14.50 35.74
C SER A 72 -14.87 -15.46 34.96
N GLN A 73 -15.06 -16.77 35.11
CA GLN A 73 -14.35 -17.80 34.33
C GLN A 73 -14.65 -17.68 32.82
N ASN A 74 -15.90 -17.44 32.45
CA ASN A 74 -16.31 -17.22 31.05
C ASN A 74 -15.68 -15.94 30.45
N LEU A 75 -15.59 -14.85 31.23
CA LEU A 75 -14.91 -13.62 30.82
C LEU A 75 -13.39 -13.82 30.65
N LEU A 76 -12.75 -14.55 31.56
CA LEU A 76 -11.32 -14.89 31.47
C LEU A 76 -11.03 -15.74 30.22
N SER A 77 -11.79 -16.82 29.99
CA SER A 77 -11.65 -17.68 28.81
C SER A 77 -11.82 -16.90 27.50
N ARG A 78 -12.78 -15.96 27.46
CA ARG A 78 -12.94 -15.04 26.33
C ARG A 78 -11.72 -14.12 26.15
N SER A 79 -11.21 -13.55 27.24
CA SER A 79 -10.02 -12.67 27.21
C SER A 79 -8.77 -13.39 26.68
N ASP A 80 -8.55 -14.65 27.09
CA ASP A 80 -7.44 -15.47 26.58
C ASP A 80 -7.59 -15.80 25.08
N ASN A 81 -8.81 -16.03 24.60
CA ASN A 81 -9.06 -16.28 23.18
C ASN A 81 -8.92 -15.00 22.34
N GLU A 82 -9.34 -13.84 22.87
CA GLU A 82 -9.10 -12.53 22.23
C GLU A 82 -7.60 -12.19 22.21
N ARG A 83 -6.85 -12.49 23.28
CA ARG A 83 -5.39 -12.36 23.32
C ARG A 83 -4.69 -13.21 22.25
N ARG A 84 -5.02 -14.51 22.15
CA ARG A 84 -4.46 -15.43 21.14
C ARG A 84 -4.67 -14.93 19.70
N GLN A 85 -5.87 -14.43 19.38
CA GLN A 85 -6.16 -13.86 18.05
C GLN A 85 -5.35 -12.59 17.75
N MET A 86 -4.96 -11.82 18.76
CA MET A 86 -4.10 -10.65 18.60
C MET A 86 -2.61 -11.05 18.48
N GLU A 87 -2.18 -12.13 19.14
CA GLU A 87 -0.85 -12.71 18.99
C GLU A 87 -0.64 -13.32 17.59
N GLU A 88 -1.65 -14.02 17.05
CA GLU A 88 -1.68 -14.55 15.68
C GLU A 88 -1.55 -13.43 14.64
N ARG A 89 -2.41 -12.40 14.70
CA ARG A 89 -2.33 -11.22 13.81
C ARG A 89 -1.01 -10.46 13.91
N LEU A 90 -0.38 -10.44 15.09
CA LEU A 90 0.92 -9.81 15.30
C LEU A 90 2.04 -10.62 14.62
N ALA A 91 1.94 -11.95 14.60
CA ALA A 91 2.85 -12.81 13.84
C ALA A 91 2.68 -12.60 12.32
N ASP A 92 1.44 -12.55 11.82
CA ASP A 92 1.15 -12.28 10.40
C ASP A 92 1.73 -10.93 9.94
N LEU A 93 1.44 -9.85 10.68
CA LEU A 93 1.94 -8.51 10.38
C LEU A 93 3.47 -8.45 10.41
N ASN A 94 4.13 -9.15 11.35
CA ASN A 94 5.58 -9.26 11.37
C ASN A 94 6.14 -10.01 10.16
N SER A 95 5.45 -11.04 9.66
CA SER A 95 5.82 -11.73 8.42
C SER A 95 5.73 -10.80 7.21
N THR A 96 4.60 -10.09 7.04
CA THR A 96 4.42 -9.10 5.97
C THR A 96 5.44 -7.97 6.03
N VAL A 97 5.79 -7.48 7.23
CA VAL A 97 6.88 -6.49 7.40
C VAL A 97 8.24 -7.07 7.01
N GLY A 98 8.48 -8.36 7.25
CA GLY A 98 9.69 -9.07 6.79
C GLY A 98 9.76 -9.18 5.26
N GLU A 99 8.64 -9.45 4.60
CA GLU A 99 8.53 -9.51 3.13
C GLU A 99 8.71 -8.13 2.49
N LEU A 100 8.04 -7.10 3.02
CA LEU A 100 8.16 -5.72 2.53
C LEU A 100 9.60 -5.19 2.65
N LYS A 101 10.33 -5.57 3.71
CA LYS A 101 11.78 -5.26 3.82
C LYS A 101 12.57 -5.89 2.68
N ARG A 102 12.42 -7.21 2.44
CA ARG A 102 13.09 -7.92 1.34
C ARG A 102 12.79 -7.30 -0.02
N GLN A 103 11.53 -6.94 -0.29
CA GLN A 103 11.15 -6.25 -1.53
C GLN A 103 11.79 -4.86 -1.66
N LYS A 104 11.80 -4.08 -0.58
CA LYS A 104 12.45 -2.75 -0.54
C LYS A 104 13.97 -2.84 -0.73
N ASP A 105 14.61 -3.90 -0.23
CA ASP A 105 16.04 -4.13 -0.42
C ASP A 105 16.35 -4.55 -1.87
N GLN A 106 15.58 -5.49 -2.45
CA GLN A 106 15.66 -5.85 -3.88
C GLN A 106 15.45 -4.64 -4.81
N LEU A 107 14.46 -3.79 -4.53
CA LEU A 107 14.23 -2.56 -5.30
C LEU A 107 15.40 -1.56 -5.15
N SER A 108 16.09 -1.56 -4.01
CA SER A 108 17.31 -0.75 -3.80
C SER A 108 18.48 -1.29 -4.62
N GLU A 109 18.64 -2.61 -4.73
CA GLU A 109 19.64 -3.26 -5.59
C GLU A 109 19.38 -2.97 -7.08
N PHE A 110 18.13 -3.15 -7.55
CA PHE A 110 17.74 -2.81 -8.92
C PHE A 110 17.96 -1.33 -9.24
N LYS A 111 17.61 -0.43 -8.31
CA LYS A 111 17.90 1.01 -8.46
C LYS A 111 19.40 1.27 -8.57
N SER A 112 20.21 0.69 -7.68
CA SER A 112 21.67 0.87 -7.69
C SER A 112 22.27 0.40 -9.02
N LYS A 113 21.83 -0.76 -9.53
CA LYS A 113 22.26 -1.27 -10.83
C LYS A 113 21.84 -0.34 -11.97
N ALA A 114 20.58 0.11 -12.01
CA ALA A 114 20.10 1.01 -13.05
C ALA A 114 20.85 2.36 -13.06
N GLN A 115 21.27 2.86 -11.91
CA GLN A 115 22.12 4.05 -11.82
C GLN A 115 23.55 3.80 -12.34
N GLN A 116 24.11 2.60 -12.14
CA GLN A 116 25.39 2.22 -12.72
C GLN A 116 25.30 2.02 -14.24
N ASP A 117 24.26 1.35 -14.73
CA ASP A 117 24.01 1.14 -16.17
C ASP A 117 23.79 2.48 -16.90
N LEU A 118 23.11 3.45 -16.26
CA LEU A 118 22.98 4.83 -16.76
C LEU A 118 24.34 5.54 -16.85
N SER A 119 25.14 5.53 -15.77
CA SER A 119 26.47 6.15 -15.75
C SER A 119 27.41 5.57 -16.83
N ASN A 120 27.36 4.25 -17.03
CA ASN A 120 28.08 3.58 -18.13
C ASN A 120 27.63 4.06 -19.52
N ALA A 121 26.32 4.32 -19.70
CA ALA A 121 25.77 4.84 -20.96
C ALA A 121 26.12 6.32 -21.19
N GLU A 122 26.15 7.14 -20.14
CA GLU A 122 26.58 8.55 -20.19
C GLU A 122 28.06 8.66 -20.60
N ILE A 123 28.95 7.84 -20.02
CA ILE A 123 30.37 7.76 -20.41
C ILE A 123 30.49 7.38 -21.89
N LYS A 124 29.78 6.34 -22.33
CA LYS A 124 29.82 5.87 -23.72
C LYS A 124 29.28 6.90 -24.73
N ASN A 125 28.28 7.69 -24.34
CA ASN A 125 27.83 8.82 -25.17
C ASN A 125 28.92 9.89 -25.29
N ALA A 126 29.59 10.26 -24.20
CA ALA A 126 30.69 11.24 -24.25
C ALA A 126 31.86 10.76 -25.14
N GLU A 127 32.20 9.46 -25.09
CA GLU A 127 33.17 8.84 -26.00
C GLU A 127 32.76 8.96 -27.48
N LEU A 128 31.49 8.67 -27.80
CA LEU A 128 30.94 8.78 -29.16
C LEU A 128 30.86 10.23 -29.65
N GLU A 129 30.52 11.18 -28.78
CA GLU A 129 30.52 12.62 -29.10
C GLU A 129 31.93 13.14 -29.39
N MET A 130 32.93 12.73 -28.61
CA MET A 130 34.34 13.01 -28.90
C MET A 130 34.78 12.39 -30.23
N GLY A 131 34.40 11.14 -30.49
CA GLY A 131 34.66 10.47 -31.78
C GLY A 131 34.06 11.21 -32.96
N LEU A 132 32.79 11.64 -32.86
CA LEU A 132 32.11 12.45 -33.88
C LEU A 132 32.78 13.82 -34.08
N LYS A 133 33.22 14.48 -33.00
CA LYS A 133 33.93 15.76 -33.07
C LYS A 133 35.27 15.61 -33.80
N ASN A 134 36.03 14.58 -33.50
CA ASN A 134 37.33 14.29 -34.14
C ASN A 134 37.15 13.94 -35.63
N LEU A 135 36.15 13.10 -35.97
CA LEU A 135 35.83 12.79 -37.36
C LEU A 135 35.41 14.02 -38.17
N LYS A 136 34.63 14.94 -37.57
CA LYS A 136 34.28 16.23 -38.22
C LYS A 136 35.50 17.13 -38.43
N GLY A 137 36.43 17.18 -37.48
CA GLY A 137 37.71 17.90 -37.63
C GLY A 137 38.52 17.37 -38.81
N ASN A 138 38.81 16.07 -38.81
CA ASN A 138 39.57 15.39 -39.86
C ASN A 138 38.91 15.52 -41.25
N LEU A 139 37.57 15.59 -41.32
CA LEU A 139 36.84 15.82 -42.57
C LEU A 139 36.99 17.27 -43.05
N GLY A 140 36.99 18.24 -42.15
CA GLY A 140 37.26 19.65 -42.45
C GLY A 140 38.67 19.87 -43.02
N GLU A 141 39.69 19.31 -42.35
CA GLU A 141 41.09 19.36 -42.81
C GLU A 141 41.28 18.74 -44.21
N ARG A 142 40.58 17.62 -44.48
CA ARG A 142 40.56 16.99 -45.80
C ARG A 142 39.84 17.84 -46.85
N SER A 143 38.78 18.57 -46.48
CA SER A 143 38.12 19.51 -47.39
C SER A 143 39.07 20.64 -47.77
N SER A 144 39.68 21.32 -46.80
CA SER A 144 40.62 22.43 -47.10
C SER A 144 41.83 21.97 -47.92
N SER A 145 42.38 20.78 -47.64
CA SER A 145 43.47 20.21 -48.46
C SER A 145 43.01 19.88 -49.89
N ASN A 146 41.78 19.43 -50.07
CA ASN A 146 41.19 19.21 -51.40
C ASN A 146 40.95 20.54 -52.15
N ASP A 147 40.49 21.58 -51.46
CA ASP A 147 40.27 22.92 -52.03
C ASP A 147 41.58 23.61 -52.43
N GLU A 148 42.66 23.40 -51.67
CA GLU A 148 44.03 23.78 -52.03
C GLU A 148 44.52 23.03 -53.29
N LEU A 149 44.27 21.72 -53.38
CA LEU A 149 44.63 20.92 -54.55
C LEU A 149 43.85 21.35 -55.80
N ILE A 150 42.54 21.61 -55.70
CA ILE A 150 41.72 22.17 -56.78
C ILE A 150 42.30 23.52 -57.23
N SER A 151 42.56 24.42 -56.29
CA SER A 151 43.14 25.75 -56.57
C SER A 151 44.49 25.65 -57.30
N LYS A 152 45.32 24.66 -56.92
CA LYS A 152 46.61 24.36 -57.58
C LYS A 152 46.42 23.79 -58.99
N VAL A 153 45.44 22.90 -59.20
CA VAL A 153 45.11 22.36 -60.53
C VAL A 153 44.64 23.49 -61.46
N THR A 154 43.67 24.32 -61.04
CA THR A 154 43.19 25.45 -61.85
C THR A 154 44.31 26.41 -62.24
N ARG A 155 45.27 26.65 -61.35
CA ARG A 155 46.46 27.47 -61.64
C ARG A 155 47.36 26.83 -62.72
N LEU A 156 47.62 25.53 -62.62
CA LEU A 156 48.40 24.78 -63.62
C LEU A 156 47.68 24.68 -64.97
N GLU A 157 46.34 24.63 -64.99
CA GLU A 157 45.56 24.67 -66.22
C GLU A 157 45.62 26.04 -66.91
N ALA A 158 45.58 27.13 -66.15
CA ALA A 158 45.79 28.49 -66.67
C ALA A 158 47.21 28.67 -67.25
N GLU A 159 48.24 28.21 -66.54
CA GLU A 159 49.64 28.22 -67.01
C GLU A 159 49.82 27.40 -68.29
N LYS A 160 49.22 26.20 -68.34
CA LYS A 160 49.17 25.33 -69.54
C LYS A 160 48.44 25.98 -70.73
N ALA A 161 47.40 26.79 -70.48
CA ALA A 161 46.71 27.54 -71.52
C ALA A 161 47.57 28.70 -72.07
N GLU A 162 48.26 29.43 -71.18
CA GLU A 162 49.17 30.50 -71.56
C GLU A 162 50.39 29.95 -72.34
N LEU A 163 51.02 28.88 -71.88
CA LEU A 163 52.11 28.21 -72.61
C LEU A 163 51.67 27.72 -74.01
N ARG A 164 50.43 27.24 -74.15
CA ARG A 164 49.84 26.90 -75.47
C ARG A 164 49.65 28.14 -76.36
N SER A 165 49.21 29.26 -75.79
CA SER A 165 49.11 30.55 -76.49
C SER A 165 50.47 31.04 -76.99
N GLN A 166 51.51 30.92 -76.14
CA GLN A 166 52.89 31.26 -76.48
C GLN A 166 53.46 30.34 -77.57
N ILE A 167 53.24 29.02 -77.50
CA ILE A 167 53.63 28.07 -78.56
C ILE A 167 52.93 28.44 -79.88
N ALA A 168 51.61 28.62 -79.89
CA ALA A 168 50.88 29.03 -81.10
C ALA A 168 51.29 30.43 -81.60
N GLY A 169 51.83 31.29 -80.74
CA GLY A 169 52.48 32.56 -81.11
C GLY A 169 53.86 32.37 -81.75
N ALA A 170 54.67 31.45 -81.23
CA ALA A 170 55.97 31.09 -81.78
C ALA A 170 55.84 30.35 -83.12
N GLU A 171 54.89 29.43 -83.26
CA GLU A 171 54.54 28.76 -84.52
C GLU A 171 54.13 29.75 -85.61
N ARG A 172 53.31 30.77 -85.26
CA ARG A 172 52.96 31.86 -86.21
C ARG A 172 54.18 32.70 -86.58
N LYS A 173 55.07 33.02 -85.64
CA LYS A 173 56.34 33.71 -85.95
C LYS A 173 57.27 32.87 -86.82
N LEU A 174 57.36 31.56 -86.59
CA LEU A 174 58.08 30.63 -87.45
C LEU A 174 57.48 30.57 -88.84
N ALA A 175 56.15 30.47 -88.97
CA ALA A 175 55.48 30.47 -90.28
C ALA A 175 55.66 31.78 -91.05
N ILE A 176 55.73 32.93 -90.35
CA ILE A 176 56.09 34.23 -90.95
C ILE A 176 57.56 34.21 -91.38
N ASN A 177 58.48 33.84 -90.49
CA ASN A 177 59.91 33.74 -90.81
C ASN A 177 60.20 32.74 -91.95
N ASP A 178 59.43 31.65 -92.08
CA ASP A 178 59.52 30.69 -93.18
C ASP A 178 58.90 31.24 -94.47
N ALA A 179 57.88 32.11 -94.40
CA ALA A 179 57.34 32.81 -95.56
C ALA A 179 58.31 33.89 -96.04
N GLU A 180 58.84 34.71 -95.12
CA GLU A 180 59.92 35.67 -95.37
C GLU A 180 61.16 34.97 -95.90
N LYS A 181 61.59 33.85 -95.29
CA LYS A 181 62.71 33.02 -95.79
C LYS A 181 62.41 32.44 -97.16
N ARG A 182 61.17 32.04 -97.47
CA ARG A 182 60.78 31.65 -98.84
C ARG A 182 60.76 32.83 -99.81
N ASP A 183 60.49 34.05 -99.37
CA ASP A 183 60.55 35.26 -100.20
C ASP A 183 61.98 35.77 -100.37
N PHE A 184 62.85 35.57 -99.37
CA PHE A 184 64.31 35.65 -99.50
C PHE A 184 64.81 34.58 -100.47
N GLU A 185 64.51 33.30 -100.30
CA GLU A 185 64.83 32.22 -101.23
C GLU A 185 64.24 32.46 -102.64
N LYS A 186 63.08 33.11 -102.78
CA LYS A 186 62.52 33.52 -104.08
C LYS A 186 63.23 34.73 -104.68
N SER A 187 63.75 35.66 -103.87
CA SER A 187 64.49 36.83 -104.33
C SER A 187 65.96 36.50 -104.61
N GLU A 188 66.57 35.63 -103.80
CA GLU A 188 67.78 34.87 -104.10
C GLU A 188 67.56 34.00 -105.35
N SER A 189 66.42 33.30 -105.52
CA SER A 189 66.05 32.64 -106.79
C SER A 189 65.63 33.61 -107.90
N ARG A 190 65.55 34.93 -107.65
CA ARG A 190 65.42 35.96 -108.71
C ARG A 190 66.79 36.47 -109.11
N LEU A 191 67.66 36.79 -108.15
CA LEU A 191 69.06 37.14 -108.38
C LEU A 191 69.84 35.97 -109.00
N GLU A 192 69.57 34.75 -108.55
CA GLU A 192 70.07 33.53 -109.15
C GLU A 192 69.34 33.24 -110.47
N LYS A 193 68.08 33.66 -110.70
CA LYS A 193 67.53 33.70 -112.07
C LYS A 193 68.19 34.75 -112.96
N ASP A 194 68.60 35.92 -112.49
CA ASP A 194 69.41 36.83 -113.28
C ASP A 194 70.76 36.15 -113.62
N ARG A 195 71.31 35.37 -112.68
CA ARG A 195 72.48 34.49 -112.82
C ARG A 195 72.22 33.20 -113.63
N TYR A 196 70.96 32.84 -113.91
CA TYR A 196 70.51 31.55 -114.45
C TYR A 196 69.60 31.73 -115.67
N GLU A 197 69.28 32.94 -116.10
CA GLU A 197 68.98 33.28 -117.49
C GLU A 197 70.31 33.42 -118.24
N ILE A 198 71.37 33.84 -117.55
CA ILE A 198 72.78 33.65 -117.97
C ILE A 198 73.16 32.15 -118.01
N LYS A 199 72.82 31.35 -116.99
CA LYS A 199 73.31 29.95 -116.82
C LYS A 199 72.31 28.85 -117.19
N LYS A 200 71.08 29.17 -117.61
CA LYS A 200 70.01 28.24 -118.02
C LYS A 200 69.33 28.58 -119.34
N LEU A 201 70.15 28.95 -120.32
CA LEU A 201 70.06 28.35 -121.65
C LEU A 201 70.41 26.83 -121.60
N LEU A 202 69.93 26.10 -120.56
CA LEU A 202 70.45 24.81 -120.09
C LEU A 202 69.40 24.02 -119.27
N SER A 203 68.41 23.44 -119.97
CA SER A 203 67.54 22.32 -119.56
C SER A 203 66.69 22.38 -118.26
N LYS A 204 65.35 22.46 -118.42
CA LYS A 204 64.28 21.49 -118.00
C LYS A 204 64.67 20.30 -117.06
N GLN A 205 63.81 19.61 -116.25
CA GLN A 205 62.35 19.54 -115.94
C GLN A 205 62.09 18.29 -115.04
N GLN A 206 61.12 18.05 -114.11
CA GLN A 206 60.12 18.79 -113.28
C GLN A 206 59.54 17.82 -112.18
N TYR A 207 58.92 18.34 -111.09
CA TYR A 207 58.04 17.67 -110.08
C TYR A 207 58.65 16.60 -109.12
N GLY A 208 58.10 16.30 -107.92
CA GLY A 208 56.96 16.93 -107.18
C GLY A 208 56.57 16.26 -105.82
N ASP A 209 55.68 16.97 -105.10
CA ASP A 209 54.80 16.68 -103.92
C ASP A 209 54.24 15.24 -103.69
N ARG A 210 53.66 14.81 -102.53
CA ARG A 210 53.63 15.26 -101.10
C ARG A 210 52.84 14.27 -100.17
N GLU A 211 52.96 14.44 -98.85
CA GLU A 211 51.99 14.23 -97.72
C GLU A 211 50.93 13.08 -97.67
N GLY A 212 50.69 12.56 -96.44
CA GLY A 212 49.33 12.31 -95.93
C GLY A 212 49.00 10.94 -95.29
N GLY A 213 48.17 10.94 -94.23
CA GLY A 213 47.38 9.76 -93.79
C GLY A 213 47.42 9.38 -92.30
N GLN A 214 46.33 9.66 -91.55
CA GLN A 214 46.06 9.11 -90.22
C GLN A 214 44.87 8.13 -90.27
N ALA A 215 44.94 7.02 -89.53
CA ALA A 215 43.83 6.19 -89.00
C ALA A 215 44.43 4.89 -88.40
N GLY A 216 43.77 4.15 -87.51
CA GLY A 216 42.48 4.38 -86.87
C GLY A 216 42.12 3.19 -85.96
N ASP A 217 41.81 3.52 -84.71
CA ASP A 217 41.35 2.65 -83.62
C ASP A 217 40.44 1.47 -84.03
N ARG A 218 40.72 0.28 -83.48
CA ARG A 218 39.84 -0.90 -83.44
C ARG A 218 39.98 -1.68 -82.12
N GLY A 219 40.50 -1.05 -81.06
CA GLY A 219 40.81 -1.71 -79.79
C GLY A 219 39.73 -1.54 -78.73
N LEU A 220 39.10 -0.35 -78.67
CA LEU A 220 38.22 0.03 -77.57
C LEU A 220 36.90 -0.77 -77.53
N GLU A 221 36.33 -1.12 -78.69
CA GLU A 221 35.01 -1.76 -78.78
C GLU A 221 34.95 -3.12 -78.06
N SER A 222 36.00 -3.94 -78.12
CA SER A 222 36.03 -5.24 -77.45
C SER A 222 36.24 -5.12 -75.93
N SER A 223 36.89 -4.06 -75.46
CA SER A 223 37.10 -3.83 -74.02
C SER A 223 35.79 -3.39 -73.34
N LEU A 224 35.11 -2.41 -73.94
CA LEU A 224 33.82 -1.89 -73.45
C LEU A 224 32.76 -3.00 -73.37
N ARG A 225 32.78 -3.97 -74.28
CA ARG A 225 31.81 -5.07 -74.31
C ARG A 225 31.93 -6.04 -73.14
N ILE A 226 33.15 -6.27 -72.64
CA ILE A 226 33.41 -7.08 -71.45
C ILE A 226 33.01 -6.30 -70.20
N GLU A 227 33.39 -5.03 -70.12
CA GLU A 227 33.03 -4.13 -69.02
C GLU A 227 31.51 -4.01 -68.84
N ILE A 228 30.73 -3.92 -69.92
CA ILE A 228 29.26 -3.93 -69.88
C ILE A 228 28.69 -5.24 -69.28
N MET A 229 29.31 -6.40 -69.55
CA MET A 229 28.88 -7.66 -68.91
C MET A 229 29.22 -7.70 -67.42
N GLU A 230 30.40 -7.22 -67.03
CA GLU A 230 30.77 -7.14 -65.61
C GLU A 230 29.90 -6.15 -64.83
N LEU A 231 29.59 -4.99 -65.41
CA LEU A 231 28.72 -3.99 -64.79
C LEU A 231 27.30 -4.51 -64.61
N ARG A 232 26.78 -5.31 -65.55
CA ARG A 232 25.49 -6.00 -65.39
C ARG A 232 25.52 -7.00 -64.25
N ARG A 233 26.53 -7.88 -64.20
CA ARG A 233 26.65 -8.85 -63.09
C ARG A 233 26.76 -8.15 -61.73
N LYS A 234 27.56 -7.08 -61.63
CA LYS A 234 27.68 -6.25 -60.42
C LYS A 234 26.34 -5.57 -60.04
N TYR A 235 25.51 -5.21 -61.01
CA TYR A 235 24.15 -4.70 -60.78
C TYR A 235 23.23 -5.79 -60.22
N ASP A 236 23.22 -6.96 -60.84
CA ASP A 236 22.41 -8.12 -60.42
C ASP A 236 22.78 -8.58 -58.99
N ASP A 237 24.08 -8.67 -58.68
CA ASP A 237 24.61 -9.00 -57.35
C ASP A 237 24.19 -7.96 -56.29
N VAL A 238 24.18 -6.67 -56.63
CA VAL A 238 23.76 -5.58 -55.73
C VAL A 238 22.24 -5.54 -55.55
N GLU A 239 21.46 -5.83 -56.59
CA GLU A 239 20.00 -5.94 -56.49
C GLU A 239 19.58 -7.14 -55.62
N ALA A 240 20.27 -8.28 -55.75
CA ALA A 240 20.09 -9.43 -54.86
C ALA A 240 20.35 -9.04 -53.39
N GLN A 241 21.52 -8.45 -53.07
CA GLN A 241 21.87 -8.02 -51.71
C GLN A 241 20.87 -6.99 -51.14
N LYS A 242 20.39 -6.06 -51.97
CA LYS A 242 19.33 -5.11 -51.62
C LYS A 242 18.03 -5.82 -51.21
N THR A 243 17.59 -6.83 -51.95
CA THR A 243 16.38 -7.59 -51.58
C THR A 243 16.56 -8.44 -50.32
N GLU A 244 17.74 -9.04 -50.12
CA GLU A 244 18.05 -9.79 -48.90
C GLU A 244 18.06 -8.88 -47.65
N LEU A 245 18.71 -7.72 -47.74
CA LEU A 245 18.71 -6.71 -46.67
C LEU A 245 17.29 -6.18 -46.37
N GLN A 246 16.46 -5.98 -47.40
CA GLN A 246 15.05 -5.59 -47.21
C GLN A 246 14.23 -6.69 -46.53
N GLN A 247 14.40 -7.95 -46.90
CA GLN A 247 13.73 -9.08 -46.24
C GLN A 247 14.20 -9.24 -44.79
N LYS A 248 15.50 -9.11 -44.53
CA LYS A 248 16.09 -9.16 -43.18
C LYS A 248 15.54 -8.03 -42.30
N HIS A 249 15.58 -6.79 -42.76
CA HIS A 249 15.03 -5.64 -42.02
C HIS A 249 13.54 -5.82 -41.74
N LEU A 250 12.75 -6.30 -42.72
CA LEU A 250 11.32 -6.56 -42.53
C LEU A 250 11.09 -7.63 -41.45
N LYS A 251 11.88 -8.72 -41.47
CA LYS A 251 11.83 -9.77 -40.45
C LYS A 251 12.16 -9.23 -39.06
N GLU A 252 13.29 -8.53 -38.91
CA GLU A 252 13.73 -7.94 -37.63
C GLU A 252 12.69 -6.94 -37.09
N THR A 253 12.05 -6.16 -37.97
CA THR A 253 10.95 -5.24 -37.61
C THR A 253 9.71 -5.98 -37.11
N LEU A 254 9.36 -7.11 -37.73
CA LEU A 254 8.22 -7.94 -37.31
C LEU A 254 8.50 -8.66 -35.99
N GLU A 255 9.71 -9.18 -35.80
CA GLU A 255 10.15 -9.84 -34.56
C GLU A 255 10.12 -8.85 -33.39
N ALA A 256 10.76 -7.68 -33.50
CA ALA A 256 10.73 -6.64 -32.47
C ALA A 256 9.31 -6.13 -32.14
N ASN A 257 8.43 -5.97 -33.15
CA ASN A 257 7.04 -5.59 -32.91
C ASN A 257 6.25 -6.70 -32.19
N SER A 258 6.56 -7.97 -32.46
CA SER A 258 5.98 -9.11 -31.74
C SER A 258 6.44 -9.17 -30.27
N GLU A 259 7.71 -8.88 -30.01
CA GLU A 259 8.26 -8.80 -28.65
C GLU A 259 7.65 -7.64 -27.87
N HIS A 260 7.64 -6.43 -28.41
CA HIS A 260 6.97 -5.27 -27.82
C HIS A 260 5.46 -5.49 -27.62
N ARG A 261 4.80 -6.33 -28.42
CA ARG A 261 3.40 -6.74 -28.16
C ARG A 261 3.30 -7.69 -26.97
N ARG A 262 4.24 -8.63 -26.83
CA ARG A 262 4.31 -9.58 -25.70
C ARG A 262 4.64 -8.89 -24.38
N GLU A 263 5.57 -7.92 -24.39
CA GLU A 263 5.92 -7.08 -23.24
C GLU A 263 4.70 -6.30 -22.74
N ARG A 264 4.04 -5.55 -23.64
CA ARG A 264 2.80 -4.81 -23.32
C ARG A 264 1.68 -5.71 -22.78
N GLN A 265 1.59 -6.96 -23.23
CA GLN A 265 0.64 -7.93 -22.67
C GLN A 265 1.03 -8.35 -21.24
N GLN A 266 2.30 -8.65 -20.98
CA GLN A 266 2.78 -8.96 -19.64
C GLN A 266 2.62 -7.80 -18.67
N ASP A 267 2.88 -6.56 -19.09
CA ASP A 267 2.71 -5.38 -18.25
C ASP A 267 1.24 -5.07 -17.98
N ALA A 268 0.36 -5.23 -18.98
CA ALA A 268 -1.09 -5.18 -18.77
C ALA A 268 -1.58 -6.24 -17.77
N GLU A 269 -0.99 -7.45 -17.76
CA GLU A 269 -1.27 -8.46 -16.74
C GLU A 269 -0.73 -8.09 -15.35
N LYS A 270 0.51 -7.58 -15.25
CA LYS A 270 1.09 -7.09 -13.98
C LYS A 270 0.19 -6.01 -13.38
N ILE A 271 -0.22 -5.03 -14.18
CA ILE A 271 -1.13 -3.95 -13.77
C ILE A 271 -2.46 -4.52 -13.28
N ARG A 272 -3.12 -5.42 -14.03
CA ARG A 272 -4.38 -6.06 -13.60
C ARG A 272 -4.26 -6.78 -12.25
N ARG A 273 -3.16 -7.51 -12.02
CA ARG A 273 -2.90 -8.22 -10.75
C ARG A 273 -2.73 -7.23 -9.59
N LEU A 274 -1.97 -6.15 -9.80
CA LEU A 274 -1.77 -5.08 -8.81
C LEU A 274 -3.07 -4.33 -8.51
N THR A 275 -3.90 -4.02 -9.52
CA THR A 275 -5.22 -3.40 -9.32
C THR A 275 -6.13 -4.28 -8.46
N ALA A 276 -6.21 -5.59 -8.74
CA ALA A 276 -7.01 -6.51 -7.95
C ALA A 276 -6.53 -6.64 -6.49
N GLN A 277 -5.20 -6.58 -6.25
CA GLN A 277 -4.63 -6.55 -4.90
C GLN A 277 -4.98 -5.25 -4.16
N LEU A 278 -4.89 -4.10 -4.82
CA LEU A 278 -5.27 -2.80 -4.24
C LEU A 278 -6.78 -2.74 -3.91
N GLU A 279 -7.63 -3.31 -4.76
CA GLU A 279 -9.08 -3.42 -4.51
C GLU A 279 -9.39 -4.33 -3.31
N ALA A 280 -8.69 -5.46 -3.15
CA ALA A 280 -8.85 -6.35 -1.99
C ALA A 280 -8.45 -5.64 -0.68
N ILE A 281 -7.27 -5.01 -0.65
CA ILE A 281 -6.78 -4.24 0.51
C ILE A 281 -7.75 -3.09 0.85
N ARG A 282 -8.32 -2.44 -0.17
CA ARG A 282 -9.33 -1.40 0.02
C ARG A 282 -10.61 -1.93 0.66
N GLN A 283 -11.14 -3.07 0.21
CA GLN A 283 -12.33 -3.68 0.80
C GLN A 283 -12.10 -4.12 2.26
N GLU A 284 -10.91 -4.62 2.58
CA GLU A 284 -10.56 -4.96 3.97
C GLU A 284 -10.40 -3.72 4.84
N LYS A 285 -9.79 -2.65 4.32
CA LYS A 285 -9.73 -1.34 4.99
C LYS A 285 -11.14 -0.82 5.30
N GLU A 286 -12.05 -0.80 4.32
CA GLU A 286 -13.43 -0.31 4.49
C GLU A 286 -14.21 -1.16 5.53
N ARG A 287 -13.99 -2.48 5.59
CA ARG A 287 -14.54 -3.35 6.65
C ARG A 287 -13.97 -3.00 8.04
N CYS A 288 -12.68 -2.71 8.13
CA CYS A 288 -12.03 -2.31 9.38
C CYS A 288 -12.50 -0.93 9.86
N GLU A 289 -12.68 0.04 8.96
CA GLU A 289 -13.23 1.37 9.28
C GLU A 289 -14.67 1.26 9.82
N LEU A 290 -15.53 0.45 9.19
CA LEU A 290 -16.89 0.16 9.71
C LEU A 290 -16.86 -0.52 11.08
N ARG A 291 -15.90 -1.43 11.32
CA ARG A 291 -15.73 -2.09 12.63
C ARG A 291 -15.25 -1.13 13.71
N ILE A 292 -14.29 -0.26 13.40
CA ILE A 292 -13.82 0.81 14.30
C ILE A 292 -15.00 1.70 14.66
N HIS A 293 -15.77 2.19 13.68
CA HIS A 293 -16.89 3.08 13.93
C HIS A 293 -17.99 2.44 14.80
N SER A 294 -18.26 1.14 14.62
CA SER A 294 -19.17 0.40 15.49
C SER A 294 -18.66 0.30 16.95
N LEU A 295 -17.35 0.20 17.16
CA LEU A 295 -16.73 0.19 18.49
C LEU A 295 -16.70 1.60 19.11
N GLU A 296 -16.45 2.65 18.33
CA GLU A 296 -16.55 4.05 18.76
C GLU A 296 -17.95 4.39 19.28
N GLN A 297 -18.99 3.95 18.57
CA GLN A 297 -20.38 4.12 19.00
C GLN A 297 -20.67 3.39 20.33
N GLN A 298 -20.14 2.18 20.54
CA GLN A 298 -20.25 1.47 21.82
C GLN A 298 -19.51 2.19 22.95
N ILE A 299 -18.30 2.69 22.68
CA ILE A 299 -17.52 3.49 23.64
C ILE A 299 -18.26 4.79 24.01
N ALA A 300 -18.90 5.45 23.04
CA ALA A 300 -19.73 6.62 23.29
C ALA A 300 -20.93 6.29 24.19
N GLN A 301 -21.63 5.18 23.94
CA GLN A 301 -22.74 4.70 24.78
C GLN A 301 -22.29 4.40 26.22
N TYR A 302 -21.17 3.68 26.42
CA TYR A 302 -20.63 3.44 27.76
C TYR A 302 -20.18 4.74 28.45
N ARG A 303 -19.59 5.69 27.72
CA ARG A 303 -19.25 7.03 28.25
C ARG A 303 -20.48 7.84 28.66
N GLU A 304 -21.63 7.63 28.02
CA GLU A 304 -22.91 8.25 28.41
C GLU A 304 -23.46 7.59 29.69
N GLN A 305 -23.52 6.25 29.73
CA GLN A 305 -23.95 5.51 30.92
C GLN A 305 -23.12 5.89 32.16
N ILE A 306 -21.79 6.00 32.04
CA ILE A 306 -20.91 6.41 33.15
C ILE A 306 -21.18 7.86 33.58
N ARG A 307 -21.50 8.78 32.64
CA ARG A 307 -21.91 10.15 32.97
C ARG A 307 -23.26 10.18 33.68
N GLU A 308 -24.22 9.36 33.25
CA GLU A 308 -25.52 9.23 33.92
C GLU A 308 -25.38 8.66 35.34
N TYR A 309 -24.62 7.57 35.53
CA TYR A 309 -24.34 7.02 36.87
C TYR A 309 -23.66 8.05 37.79
N ARG A 310 -22.70 8.84 37.27
CA ARG A 310 -22.06 9.92 38.03
C ARG A 310 -23.04 11.05 38.36
N SER A 311 -23.94 11.41 37.45
CA SER A 311 -24.99 12.41 37.69
C SER A 311 -25.97 11.95 38.77
N ARG A 312 -26.50 10.73 38.67
CA ARG A 312 -27.39 10.10 39.67
C ARG A 312 -26.72 10.00 41.04
N SER A 313 -25.45 9.59 41.09
CA SER A 313 -24.66 9.52 42.33
C SER A 313 -24.42 10.90 42.94
N SER A 314 -24.13 11.92 42.13
CA SER A 314 -23.97 13.30 42.58
C SER A 314 -25.26 13.88 43.17
N ALA A 315 -26.42 13.58 42.56
CA ALA A 315 -27.73 13.97 43.09
C ALA A 315 -28.00 13.34 44.46
N VAL A 316 -27.83 12.02 44.60
CA VAL A 316 -27.96 11.32 45.89
C VAL A 316 -26.99 11.89 46.93
N ALA A 317 -25.76 12.22 46.55
CA ALA A 317 -24.78 12.85 47.43
C ALA A 317 -25.15 14.30 47.80
N ALA A 318 -25.90 15.03 46.97
CA ALA A 318 -26.47 16.33 47.32
C ALA A 318 -27.64 16.20 48.30
N ASP A 319 -28.54 15.23 48.09
CA ASP A 319 -29.69 15.03 48.98
C ASP A 319 -29.28 14.47 50.36
N VAL A 320 -28.30 13.55 50.42
CA VAL A 320 -27.69 13.12 51.70
C VAL A 320 -27.05 14.30 52.45
N ARG A 321 -26.43 15.26 51.74
CA ARG A 321 -25.92 16.49 52.37
C ARG A 321 -27.06 17.39 52.86
N ARG A 322 -28.12 17.57 52.07
CA ARG A 322 -29.32 18.36 52.43
C ARG A 322 -29.98 17.82 53.72
N VAL A 323 -30.19 16.50 53.80
CA VAL A 323 -30.75 15.83 54.99
C VAL A 323 -29.83 15.99 56.20
N ARG A 324 -28.51 15.83 56.04
CA ARG A 324 -27.54 16.04 57.15
C ARG A 324 -27.50 17.49 57.64
N MET A 325 -27.57 18.48 56.74
CA MET A 325 -27.62 19.89 57.11
C MET A 325 -28.89 20.20 57.90
N SER A 326 -30.07 19.82 57.37
CA SER A 326 -31.35 19.97 58.07
C SER A 326 -31.34 19.28 59.43
N MET A 327 -30.88 18.03 59.55
CA MET A 327 -30.79 17.35 60.84
C MET A 327 -29.85 18.05 61.83
N THR A 328 -28.77 18.68 61.34
CA THR A 328 -27.85 19.48 62.18
C THR A 328 -28.51 20.77 62.66
N GLU A 329 -29.25 21.44 61.78
CA GLU A 329 -30.01 22.66 62.05
C GLU A 329 -31.14 22.39 63.07
N SER A 330 -31.93 21.32 62.87
CA SER A 330 -32.93 20.83 63.81
C SER A 330 -32.37 20.53 65.21
N LEU A 331 -31.23 19.83 65.28
CA LEU A 331 -30.57 19.54 66.55
C LEU A 331 -30.00 20.80 67.21
N HIS A 332 -29.55 21.78 66.42
CA HIS A 332 -29.10 23.08 66.91
C HIS A 332 -30.26 23.92 67.47
N ASN A 333 -31.40 23.97 66.79
CA ASN A 333 -32.62 24.64 67.24
C ASN A 333 -33.11 24.07 68.57
N ILE A 334 -33.19 22.74 68.69
CA ILE A 334 -33.57 22.06 69.94
C ILE A 334 -32.52 22.34 71.04
N GLY A 335 -31.23 22.20 70.73
CA GLY A 335 -30.14 22.31 71.70
C GLY A 335 -29.84 23.73 72.20
N THR A 336 -30.24 24.77 71.45
CA THR A 336 -30.09 26.18 71.85
C THR A 336 -31.33 26.74 72.55
N HIS A 337 -32.46 26.03 72.54
CA HIS A 337 -33.70 26.55 73.12
C HIS A 337 -33.64 26.56 74.67
N PRO A 338 -33.87 27.70 75.35
CA PRO A 338 -33.60 27.85 76.79
C PRO A 338 -34.51 27.01 77.71
N ARG A 339 -35.58 26.42 77.16
CA ARG A 339 -36.32 25.29 77.73
C ARG A 339 -36.77 24.37 76.60
N VAL A 340 -36.25 23.15 76.53
CA VAL A 340 -36.75 22.14 75.59
C VAL A 340 -38.17 21.73 76.03
N SER A 341 -39.15 21.99 75.18
CA SER A 341 -40.56 21.63 75.37
C SER A 341 -40.97 20.63 74.31
N THR A 342 -41.90 19.72 74.64
CA THR A 342 -42.37 18.67 73.72
C THR A 342 -42.84 19.24 72.39
N GLY A 343 -43.66 20.29 72.41
CA GLY A 343 -44.18 20.93 71.18
C GLY A 343 -43.12 21.53 70.25
N ILE A 344 -41.89 21.78 70.73
CA ILE A 344 -40.75 22.22 69.89
C ILE A 344 -40.10 21.01 69.22
N VAL A 345 -39.95 19.91 69.98
CA VAL A 345 -39.49 18.63 69.42
C VAL A 345 -40.48 18.12 68.38
N ASP A 346 -41.79 18.24 68.65
CA ASP A 346 -42.86 17.85 67.73
C ASP A 346 -42.87 18.69 66.44
N SER A 347 -42.70 20.01 66.53
CA SER A 347 -42.65 20.88 65.34
C SER A 347 -41.40 20.65 64.47
N GLU A 348 -40.27 20.33 65.10
CA GLU A 348 -39.03 20.01 64.41
C GLU A 348 -39.07 18.60 63.79
N ILE A 349 -39.68 17.61 64.47
CA ILE A 349 -40.00 16.29 63.90
C ILE A 349 -40.92 16.43 62.68
N GLN A 350 -41.95 17.29 62.75
CA GLN A 350 -42.87 17.54 61.64
C GLN A 350 -42.15 18.19 60.44
N SER A 351 -41.21 19.09 60.71
CA SER A 351 -40.38 19.76 59.69
C SER A 351 -39.44 18.77 58.98
N LEU A 352 -38.71 17.94 59.74
CA LEU A 352 -37.86 16.86 59.21
C LEU A 352 -38.67 15.82 58.40
N SER A 353 -39.87 15.49 58.87
CA SER A 353 -40.79 14.56 58.18
C SER A 353 -41.26 15.12 56.84
N GLY A 354 -41.59 16.41 56.78
CA GLY A 354 -41.92 17.11 55.53
C GLY A 354 -40.76 17.11 54.53
N MET A 355 -39.52 17.31 54.99
CA MET A 355 -38.35 17.23 54.13
C MET A 355 -38.10 15.82 53.58
N SER A 356 -38.30 14.78 54.39
CA SER A 356 -38.20 13.39 53.93
C SER A 356 -39.24 13.02 52.87
N ALA A 357 -40.42 13.64 52.88
CA ALA A 357 -41.42 13.49 51.82
C ALA A 357 -41.04 14.23 50.51
N SER A 358 -40.25 15.32 50.62
CA SER A 358 -39.77 16.08 49.45
C SER A 358 -38.52 15.49 48.78
N ALA A 359 -37.67 14.79 49.55
CA ALA A 359 -36.50 14.05 49.05
C ALA A 359 -36.95 12.76 48.35
N GLY A 360 -37.38 12.90 47.09
CA GLY A 360 -38.18 11.92 46.35
C GLY A 360 -37.56 10.54 46.12
N LEU A 361 -37.55 9.69 47.15
CA LEU A 361 -37.35 8.24 47.07
C LEU A 361 -38.58 7.54 46.43
N GLN A 362 -38.88 7.87 45.17
CA GLN A 362 -39.83 7.08 44.39
C GLN A 362 -39.20 5.73 44.01
N PRO A 363 -39.87 4.59 44.27
CA PRO A 363 -39.42 3.29 43.77
C PRO A 363 -39.50 3.28 42.24
N SER A 364 -38.48 2.73 41.58
CA SER A 364 -38.22 2.83 40.15
C SER A 364 -39.22 2.07 39.25
N ARG A 365 -40.41 2.64 39.06
CA ARG A 365 -41.46 2.08 38.19
C ARG A 365 -41.18 2.29 36.69
N SER A 366 -40.47 1.31 36.11
CA SER A 366 -40.61 0.85 34.72
C SER A 366 -40.52 1.88 33.58
N THR A 367 -39.35 1.97 32.95
CA THR A 367 -39.21 2.36 31.53
C THR A 367 -38.86 1.14 30.68
N ARG A 368 -39.90 0.38 30.28
CA ARG A 368 -39.95 -0.61 29.19
C ARG A 368 -38.60 -1.12 28.66
N SER A 369 -38.23 -2.34 29.04
CA SER A 369 -37.42 -3.19 28.17
C SER A 369 -38.18 -3.40 26.84
N ARG A 370 -37.69 -2.81 25.75
CA ARG A 370 -38.22 -3.08 24.41
C ARG A 370 -37.76 -4.49 24.02
N ARG A 371 -38.70 -5.41 23.85
CA ARG A 371 -38.45 -6.68 23.17
C ARG A 371 -37.84 -6.39 21.80
N PHE A 372 -36.57 -6.68 21.60
CA PHE A 372 -36.06 -6.89 20.24
C PHE A 372 -36.64 -8.20 19.74
N GLY A 373 -37.39 -8.14 18.64
CA GLY A 373 -37.96 -9.32 18.00
C GLY A 373 -36.87 -10.22 17.44
N SER A 374 -37.08 -11.53 17.50
CA SER A 374 -36.27 -12.50 16.80
C SER A 374 -36.36 -12.29 15.28
N VAL A 375 -35.28 -11.81 14.67
CA VAL A 375 -35.09 -11.88 13.22
C VAL A 375 -34.19 -13.08 12.92
N SER A 376 -34.80 -14.22 12.65
CA SER A 376 -34.08 -15.41 12.18
C SER A 376 -33.44 -15.12 10.81
N PRO A 377 -32.15 -15.45 10.59
CA PRO A 377 -31.54 -15.32 9.27
C PRO A 377 -32.25 -16.21 8.25
N SER A 378 -33.00 -15.61 7.32
CA SER A 378 -33.70 -16.36 6.29
C SER A 378 -32.71 -16.86 5.22
N ARG A 379 -32.75 -18.17 4.98
CA ARG A 379 -32.25 -18.91 3.81
C ARG A 379 -30.86 -18.53 3.26
N ARG A 380 -29.94 -19.51 3.34
CA ARG A 380 -28.87 -19.65 2.33
C ARG A 380 -29.47 -19.63 0.92
N PRO A 381 -28.84 -18.99 -0.08
CA PRO A 381 -29.00 -19.44 -1.45
C PRO A 381 -28.30 -20.80 -1.59
N GLU A 382 -28.97 -21.78 -2.21
CA GLU A 382 -28.26 -22.96 -2.70
C GLU A 382 -27.41 -22.56 -3.91
N GLN A 383 -26.22 -23.15 -4.03
CA GLN A 383 -25.53 -23.26 -5.31
C GLN A 383 -25.56 -24.73 -5.77
N PRO A 384 -25.72 -24.99 -7.08
CA PRO A 384 -26.01 -26.32 -7.58
C PRO A 384 -24.83 -27.28 -7.40
N ARG A 385 -25.15 -28.54 -7.08
CA ARG A 385 -24.18 -29.63 -7.05
C ARG A 385 -23.54 -29.79 -8.44
N LYS A 386 -22.22 -29.61 -8.54
CA LYS A 386 -21.47 -30.12 -9.69
C LYS A 386 -21.29 -31.62 -9.53
N THR A 387 -21.94 -32.41 -10.37
CA THR A 387 -21.73 -33.86 -10.47
C THR A 387 -20.37 -34.13 -11.09
N LEU A 388 -19.46 -34.74 -10.32
CA LEU A 388 -18.22 -35.30 -10.84
C LEU A 388 -18.53 -36.65 -11.51
N THR A 389 -18.85 -36.60 -12.80
CA THR A 389 -18.73 -37.76 -13.68
C THR A 389 -17.27 -37.87 -14.14
N PHE A 390 -16.62 -38.99 -13.85
CA PHE A 390 -15.40 -39.40 -14.53
C PHE A 390 -15.61 -40.77 -15.15
N THR A 391 -15.47 -40.81 -16.48
CA THR A 391 -15.12 -41.99 -17.28
C THR A 391 -13.61 -41.99 -17.45
#